data_AF-A0A1D2WX86-F1
#
_entry.id   AF-A0A1D2WX86-F1
#
_cell.length_a   1.000
_cell.length_b   1.000
_cell.length_c   1.000
_cell.angle_alpha   90.00
_cell.angle_beta   90.00
_cell.angle_gamma   90.00
#
_symmetry.space_group_name_H-M   'P 1'
#
loop_
_entity.id
_entity.type
_entity.pdbx_description
1 polymer ?
#
loop_
_entity_poly.entity_id
_entity_poly.type
_entity_poly.pdbx_seq_one_letter_code
_entity_poly.pdbx_strand_id
1 'polypeptide(L)'
;MIKLVVFDLDNVIIDGEAIDEIGKLANVEDEIAEITEKAMQGEIDFETSIKDRVKLLEGTSIEDIQKVADELPLMNGAEDTIARLKEEGLDVAIISGSFDVVAQTVKDKLGIENAYTNSFTVEDGKLTGEVTGPLVSGSKLDVLKEHIEGNDTSLEEVVAVGDGANDISMIESAGIGIAFNAKDSVKEKADVVVDEKDLTKVLDEIINQLSTDVVENDETEQVEEAEDAEESTEEAEKPKKDGLPESDFVLADTMEGVRKQKDEKEAEIAKVTEEREEFNRIAKEQRKIRDELNASLKENLNKAIEFRNERNEINKKVEEAKKARNEANNKIRNLEWSSGKRDKIKIENEIKKIDKIIETRVLDIKKENQLVKNANDLRKQLMEIHEDESVKGEAQELKKLSEEEHEKVIDFSEKAQAAHEEMLKFFRKTDDIRTAADEAHKKFIEARKNASAKHEEFKSILSDIHVINKKLGSNRPRKRRSASNKSSSSNGNKNREEKERAEEIFDKFKHGGKLSTEELLLLQKYNIN
;
A
#
# COMPACT_ATOMS: atom_id res chain seq x y z
N MET A 1 -1.88 9.99 13.93
CA MET A 1 -0.87 9.44 14.85
C MET A 1 -1.29 8.03 15.24
N ILE A 2 -0.55 7.05 14.76
CA ILE A 2 -0.74 5.63 15.09
C ILE A 2 -0.55 5.43 16.60
N LYS A 3 -1.44 4.63 17.21
CA LYS A 3 -1.40 4.26 18.64
C LYS A 3 -1.28 2.77 18.89
N LEU A 4 -1.78 1.95 17.96
CA LEU A 4 -1.85 0.50 18.12
C LEU A 4 -1.31 -0.21 16.88
N VAL A 5 -0.48 -1.22 17.10
CA VAL A 5 -0.05 -2.16 16.08
C VAL A 5 -0.58 -3.55 16.41
N VAL A 6 -1.34 -4.13 15.49
CA VAL A 6 -1.90 -5.48 15.63
C VAL A 6 -1.25 -6.42 14.64
N PHE A 7 -0.81 -7.57 15.15
CA PHE A 7 -0.16 -8.60 14.36
C PHE A 7 -0.99 -9.90 14.36
N ASP A 8 -0.98 -10.61 13.24
CA ASP A 8 -1.18 -12.06 13.30
C ASP A 8 -0.01 -12.75 14.03
N LEU A 9 -0.23 -13.99 14.45
CA LEU A 9 0.75 -14.85 15.08
C LEU A 9 1.45 -15.74 14.05
N ASP A 10 0.71 -16.71 13.51
CA ASP A 10 1.20 -17.71 12.55
C ASP A 10 1.74 -17.02 11.29
N ASN A 11 2.90 -17.45 10.79
CA ASN A 11 3.63 -16.87 9.65
C ASN A 11 3.97 -15.36 9.73
N VAL A 12 3.68 -14.68 10.84
CA VAL A 12 3.98 -13.25 11.05
C VAL A 12 4.94 -13.08 12.23
N ILE A 13 4.50 -13.30 13.47
CA ILE A 13 5.39 -13.25 14.64
C ILE A 13 6.17 -14.56 14.80
N ILE A 14 5.57 -15.69 14.47
CA ILE A 14 6.24 -17.00 14.45
C ILE A 14 6.53 -17.43 13.00
N ASP A 15 7.67 -18.07 12.76
CA ASP A 15 8.01 -18.60 11.43
C ASP A 15 7.47 -20.02 11.28
N GLY A 16 6.16 -20.10 11.02
CA GLY A 16 5.42 -21.35 10.79
C GLY A 16 3.97 -21.26 11.27
N GLU A 17 3.24 -22.37 11.09
CA GLU A 17 1.88 -22.53 11.62
C GLU A 17 1.88 -23.45 12.85
N ALA A 18 1.35 -22.94 13.96
CA ALA A 18 1.30 -23.68 15.21
C ALA A 18 0.53 -25.00 15.11
N ILE A 19 -0.59 -25.01 14.36
CA ILE A 19 -1.43 -26.20 14.25
C ILE A 19 -0.72 -27.35 13.52
N ASP A 20 0.16 -27.02 12.57
CA ASP A 20 0.92 -28.02 11.81
C ASP A 20 2.01 -28.66 12.69
N GLU A 21 2.70 -27.88 13.52
CA GLU A 21 3.70 -28.41 14.46
C GLU A 21 3.04 -29.26 15.56
N ILE A 22 1.85 -28.87 16.04
CA ILE A 22 1.06 -29.70 16.95
C ILE A 22 0.56 -30.97 16.24
N GLY A 23 0.20 -30.86 14.96
CA GLY A 23 -0.17 -31.99 14.10
C GLY A 23 0.92 -33.06 14.01
N LYS A 24 2.18 -32.64 13.83
CA LYS A 24 3.34 -33.55 13.82
C LYS A 24 3.52 -34.26 15.16
N LEU A 25 3.33 -33.55 16.27
CA LEU A 25 3.37 -34.14 17.61
C LEU A 25 2.29 -35.25 17.75
N ALA A 26 1.11 -35.01 17.19
CA ALA A 26 -0.01 -35.94 17.21
C ALA A 26 0.04 -37.02 16.10
N ASN A 27 0.99 -36.93 15.15
CA ASN A 27 1.10 -37.78 13.94
C ASN A 27 -0.15 -37.73 13.05
N VAL A 28 -0.71 -36.53 12.87
CA VAL A 28 -1.87 -36.26 12.00
C VAL A 28 -1.60 -35.11 11.01
N GLU A 29 -0.32 -34.86 10.70
CA GLU A 29 0.07 -33.75 9.82
C GLU A 29 -0.55 -33.86 8.41
N ASP A 30 -0.68 -35.07 7.87
CA ASP A 30 -1.22 -35.31 6.53
C ASP A 30 -2.73 -35.00 6.49
N GLU A 31 -3.47 -35.40 7.52
CA GLU A 31 -4.91 -35.14 7.64
C GLU A 31 -5.20 -33.65 7.86
N ILE A 32 -4.36 -32.96 8.63
CA ILE A 32 -4.46 -31.51 8.82
C ILE A 32 -4.22 -30.80 7.48
N ALA A 33 -3.18 -31.19 6.73
CA ALA A 33 -2.89 -30.62 5.43
C ALA A 33 -4.05 -30.82 4.43
N GLU A 34 -4.71 -31.98 4.44
CA GLU A 34 -5.88 -32.24 3.58
C GLU A 34 -7.05 -31.28 3.90
N ILE A 35 -7.31 -31.02 5.18
CA ILE A 35 -8.38 -30.10 5.60
C ILE A 35 -8.02 -28.65 5.25
N THR A 36 -6.76 -28.26 5.46
CA THR A 36 -6.26 -26.93 5.09
C THR A 36 -6.40 -26.67 3.58
N GLU A 37 -6.05 -27.65 2.74
CA GLU A 37 -6.20 -27.55 1.30
C GLU A 37 -7.66 -27.36 0.88
N LYS A 38 -8.60 -28.12 1.47
CA LYS A 38 -10.04 -27.96 1.22
C LYS A 38 -10.55 -26.57 1.61
N ALA A 39 -10.06 -26.03 2.73
CA ALA A 39 -10.41 -24.68 3.17
C ALA A 39 -9.87 -23.62 2.21
N MET A 40 -8.62 -23.77 1.74
CA MET A 40 -8.02 -22.87 0.75
C MET A 40 -8.71 -22.92 -0.62
N GLN A 41 -9.25 -24.08 -1.00
CA GLN A 41 -10.09 -24.24 -2.20
C GLN A 41 -11.52 -23.69 -2.03
N GLY A 42 -11.89 -23.25 -0.82
CA GLY A 42 -13.22 -22.76 -0.49
C GLY A 42 -14.29 -23.84 -0.41
N GLU A 43 -13.89 -25.12 -0.28
CA GLU A 43 -14.83 -26.24 -0.12
C GLU A 43 -15.48 -26.26 1.26
N ILE A 44 -14.76 -25.78 2.27
CA ILE A 44 -15.22 -25.62 3.65
C ILE A 44 -14.90 -24.22 4.17
N ASP A 45 -15.73 -23.69 5.07
CA ASP A 45 -15.47 -22.42 5.72
C ASP A 45 -14.41 -22.52 6.84
N PHE A 46 -13.92 -21.38 7.31
CA PHE A 46 -12.88 -21.31 8.35
C PHE A 46 -13.31 -21.98 9.65
N GLU A 47 -14.56 -21.75 10.09
CA GLU A 47 -15.11 -22.33 11.32
C GLU A 47 -15.11 -23.87 11.26
N THR A 48 -15.55 -24.43 10.13
CA THR A 48 -15.53 -25.88 9.90
C THR A 48 -14.10 -26.40 9.83
N SER A 49 -13.22 -25.71 9.09
CA SER A 49 -11.81 -26.09 8.94
C SER A 49 -11.07 -26.15 10.27
N ILE A 50 -11.23 -25.13 11.13
CA ILE A 50 -10.53 -25.12 12.43
C ILE A 50 -11.08 -26.20 13.36
N LYS A 51 -12.41 -26.40 13.40
CA LYS A 51 -13.03 -27.46 14.21
C LYS A 51 -12.59 -28.85 13.79
N ASP A 52 -12.55 -29.11 12.48
CA ASP A 52 -12.15 -30.41 11.94
C ASP A 52 -10.65 -30.68 12.22
N ARG A 53 -9.78 -29.68 12.06
CA ARG A 53 -8.34 -29.82 12.39
C ARG A 53 -8.10 -30.05 13.87
N VAL A 54 -8.75 -29.27 14.75
CA VAL A 54 -8.60 -29.44 16.21
C VAL A 54 -9.13 -30.79 16.68
N LYS A 55 -10.19 -31.31 16.05
CA LYS A 55 -10.72 -32.63 16.37
C LYS A 55 -9.72 -33.76 16.14
N LEU A 56 -8.83 -33.64 15.15
CA LEU A 56 -7.76 -34.62 14.91
C LEU A 56 -6.74 -34.67 16.04
N LEU A 57 -6.64 -33.59 16.83
CA LEU A 57 -5.70 -33.47 17.94
C LEU A 57 -6.24 -34.04 19.26
N GLU A 58 -7.46 -34.60 19.28
CA GLU A 58 -8.09 -35.20 20.45
C GLU A 58 -7.15 -36.22 21.14
N GLY A 59 -7.00 -36.09 22.47
CA GLY A 59 -6.14 -36.96 23.27
C GLY A 59 -4.67 -36.52 23.38
N THR A 60 -4.25 -35.49 22.62
CA THR A 60 -2.91 -34.91 22.72
C THR A 60 -2.74 -34.20 24.07
N SER A 61 -1.57 -34.37 24.69
CA SER A 61 -1.24 -33.77 26.00
C SER A 61 -1.02 -32.26 25.89
N ILE A 62 -1.67 -31.47 26.75
CA ILE A 62 -1.46 -30.02 26.79
C ILE A 62 -0.02 -29.65 27.19
N GLU A 63 0.63 -30.48 28.01
CA GLU A 63 2.03 -30.28 28.40
C GLU A 63 3.01 -30.49 27.24
N ASP A 64 2.69 -31.41 26.32
CA ASP A 64 3.53 -31.63 25.14
C ASP A 64 3.30 -30.54 24.09
N ILE A 65 2.06 -30.04 23.96
CA ILE A 65 1.75 -28.86 23.15
C ILE A 65 2.48 -27.62 23.67
N GLN A 66 2.55 -27.42 25.00
CA GLN A 66 3.31 -26.33 25.59
C GLN A 66 4.80 -26.40 25.20
N LYS A 67 5.42 -27.59 25.16
CA LYS A 67 6.81 -27.74 24.71
C LYS A 67 6.98 -27.35 23.24
N VAL A 68 6.03 -27.73 22.39
CA VAL A 68 6.02 -27.29 20.99
C VAL A 68 5.95 -25.76 20.91
N ALA A 69 5.05 -25.14 21.69
CA ALA A 69 4.94 -23.68 21.75
C ALA A 69 6.25 -23.00 22.23
N ASP A 70 6.95 -23.60 23.19
CA ASP A 70 8.23 -23.10 23.69
C ASP A 70 9.34 -23.15 22.64
N GLU A 71 9.30 -24.13 21.74
CA GLU A 71 10.31 -24.40 20.71
C GLU A 71 10.03 -23.70 19.37
N LEU A 72 8.82 -23.17 19.15
CA LEU A 72 8.46 -22.47 17.92
C LEU A 72 9.41 -21.27 17.67
N PRO A 73 10.03 -21.18 16.48
CA PRO A 73 10.92 -20.08 16.15
C PRO A 73 10.13 -18.79 15.96
N LEU A 74 10.64 -17.71 16.54
CA LEU A 74 10.16 -16.37 16.22
C LEU A 74 10.63 -15.98 14.82
N MET A 75 9.82 -15.17 14.13
CA MET A 75 10.19 -14.56 12.85
C MET A 75 11.44 -13.70 13.03
N ASN A 76 12.29 -13.69 12.01
CA ASN A 76 13.47 -12.81 12.02
C ASN A 76 13.02 -11.35 12.27
N GLY A 77 13.68 -10.68 13.20
CA GLY A 77 13.34 -9.31 13.61
C GLY A 77 12.17 -9.17 14.58
N ALA A 78 11.46 -10.22 14.97
CA ALA A 78 10.27 -10.11 15.83
C ALA A 78 10.59 -9.46 17.19
N GLU A 79 11.64 -9.91 17.88
CA GLU A 79 12.04 -9.37 19.18
C GLU A 79 12.39 -7.88 19.09
N ASP A 80 13.23 -7.51 18.12
CA ASP A 80 13.67 -6.13 17.90
C ASP A 80 12.50 -5.22 17.50
N THR A 81 11.63 -5.68 16.61
CA THR A 81 10.44 -4.94 16.17
C THR A 81 9.49 -4.68 17.32
N ILE A 82 9.10 -5.69 18.08
CA ILE A 82 8.15 -5.51 19.19
C ILE A 82 8.76 -4.65 20.31
N ALA A 83 10.04 -4.83 20.63
CA ALA A 83 10.73 -3.98 21.59
C ALA A 83 10.73 -2.52 21.15
N ARG A 84 11.06 -2.26 19.87
CA ARG A 84 11.13 -0.89 19.36
C ARG A 84 9.76 -0.21 19.30
N LEU A 85 8.71 -0.91 18.88
CA LEU A 85 7.35 -0.33 18.86
C LEU A 85 6.91 0.14 20.26
N LYS A 86 7.27 -0.62 21.30
CA LYS A 86 6.99 -0.24 22.70
C LYS A 86 7.84 0.93 23.18
N GLU A 87 9.11 1.01 22.75
CA GLU A 87 9.96 2.16 23.04
C GLU A 87 9.39 3.46 22.45
N GLU A 88 8.74 3.38 21.28
CA GLU A 88 8.01 4.49 20.67
C GLU A 88 6.64 4.78 21.33
N GLY A 89 6.27 4.01 22.36
CA GLY A 89 5.04 4.21 23.12
C GLY A 89 3.79 3.67 22.44
N LEU A 90 3.92 2.78 21.46
CA LEU A 90 2.80 2.15 20.77
C LEU A 90 2.33 0.90 21.53
N ASP A 91 1.02 0.73 21.58
CA ASP A 91 0.43 -0.51 22.05
C ASP A 91 0.60 -1.60 20.99
N VAL A 92 0.83 -2.83 21.45
CA VAL A 92 0.97 -4.01 20.60
C VAL A 92 -0.05 -5.06 21.04
N ALA A 93 -0.80 -5.58 20.07
CA ALA A 93 -1.72 -6.69 20.29
C ALA A 93 -1.55 -7.80 19.26
N ILE A 94 -1.88 -9.04 19.66
CA ILE A 94 -1.96 -10.19 18.76
C ILE A 94 -3.44 -10.52 18.53
N ILE A 95 -3.85 -10.67 17.28
CA ILE A 95 -5.18 -11.18 16.92
C ILE A 95 -4.99 -12.32 15.93
N SER A 96 -5.19 -13.56 16.38
CA SER A 96 -4.83 -14.74 15.57
C SER A 96 -5.81 -15.90 15.71
N GLY A 97 -6.10 -16.56 14.59
CA GLY A 97 -6.88 -17.81 14.58
C GLY A 97 -6.17 -19.00 15.25
N SER A 98 -4.92 -18.80 15.68
CA SER A 98 -4.10 -19.74 16.45
C SER A 98 -4.65 -19.98 17.87
N PHE A 99 -3.82 -20.56 18.74
CA PHE A 99 -4.21 -21.02 20.07
C PHE A 99 -3.56 -20.24 21.22
N ASP A 100 -4.30 -20.11 22.32
CA ASP A 100 -3.91 -19.40 23.52
C ASP A 100 -2.58 -19.90 24.12
N VAL A 101 -2.35 -21.21 24.17
CA VAL A 101 -1.09 -21.80 24.64
C VAL A 101 0.14 -21.27 23.89
N VAL A 102 0.01 -21.05 22.58
CA VAL A 102 1.08 -20.50 21.73
C VAL A 102 1.20 -18.99 21.93
N ALA A 103 0.06 -18.29 21.87
CA ALA A 103 0.04 -16.85 22.04
C ALA A 103 0.58 -16.41 23.40
N GLN A 104 0.25 -17.08 24.50
CA GLN A 104 0.79 -16.74 25.83
C GLN A 104 2.30 -16.92 25.90
N THR A 105 2.82 -17.99 25.29
CA THR A 105 4.28 -18.22 25.21
C THR A 105 4.99 -17.09 24.46
N VAL A 106 4.41 -16.65 23.34
CA VAL A 106 4.95 -15.52 22.56
C VAL A 106 4.79 -14.19 23.30
N LYS A 107 3.66 -13.95 23.97
CA LYS A 107 3.45 -12.78 24.80
C LYS A 107 4.49 -12.67 25.91
N ASP A 108 4.76 -13.76 26.62
CA ASP A 108 5.73 -13.77 27.70
C ASP A 108 7.15 -13.53 27.20
N LYS A 109 7.53 -14.13 26.05
CA LYS A 109 8.83 -13.92 25.40
C LYS A 109 9.02 -12.47 24.94
N LEU A 110 7.99 -11.87 24.34
CA LEU A 110 8.06 -10.53 23.72
C LEU A 110 7.54 -9.40 24.62
N GLY A 111 7.02 -9.73 25.80
CA GLY A 111 6.39 -8.82 26.75
C GLY A 111 5.08 -8.18 26.26
N ILE A 112 4.33 -8.81 25.35
CA ILE A 112 3.09 -8.24 24.75
C ILE A 112 1.93 -8.38 25.75
N GLU A 113 1.14 -7.32 25.92
CA GLU A 113 0.08 -7.30 26.94
C GLU A 113 -1.22 -7.97 26.47
N ASN A 114 -1.59 -7.82 25.20
CA ASN A 114 -2.88 -8.24 24.67
C ASN A 114 -2.70 -9.33 23.58
N ALA A 115 -3.39 -10.45 23.73
CA ALA A 115 -3.56 -11.42 22.64
C ALA A 115 -4.96 -12.01 22.68
N TYR A 116 -5.54 -12.16 21.50
CA TYR A 116 -6.86 -12.71 21.27
C TYR A 116 -6.74 -13.87 20.29
N THR A 117 -7.04 -15.06 20.78
CA THR A 117 -6.90 -16.32 20.03
C THR A 117 -8.05 -17.27 20.32
N ASN A 118 -8.03 -18.40 19.63
CA ASN A 118 -8.84 -19.53 20.02
C ASN A 118 -8.22 -20.25 21.23
N SER A 119 -9.02 -21.06 21.91
CA SER A 119 -8.62 -21.84 23.08
C SER A 119 -9.05 -23.28 22.88
N PHE A 120 -8.12 -24.18 23.18
CA PHE A 120 -8.40 -25.60 23.26
C PHE A 120 -9.26 -25.93 24.48
N THR A 121 -10.18 -26.87 24.33
CA THR A 121 -10.86 -27.48 25.47
C THR A 121 -10.03 -28.65 25.99
N VAL A 122 -9.71 -28.63 27.28
CA VAL A 122 -8.81 -29.60 27.92
C VAL A 122 -9.52 -30.31 29.07
N GLU A 123 -9.48 -31.63 29.07
CA GLU A 123 -9.94 -32.49 30.17
C GLU A 123 -8.83 -33.47 30.56
N ASP A 124 -8.59 -33.63 31.87
CA ASP A 124 -7.53 -34.49 32.41
C ASP A 124 -6.14 -34.29 31.77
N GLY A 125 -5.81 -33.03 31.43
CA GLY A 125 -4.54 -32.66 30.81
C GLY A 125 -4.42 -32.99 29.32
N LYS A 126 -5.53 -33.35 28.66
CA LYS A 126 -5.57 -33.70 27.24
C LYS A 126 -6.63 -32.92 26.48
N LEU A 127 -6.38 -32.69 25.19
CA LEU A 127 -7.35 -32.07 24.29
C LEU A 127 -8.60 -32.94 24.13
N THR A 128 -9.78 -32.33 24.21
CA THR A 128 -11.07 -33.01 23.90
C THR A 128 -11.40 -32.99 22.41
N GLY A 129 -10.62 -32.27 21.59
CA GLY A 129 -10.92 -32.03 20.18
C GLY A 129 -11.92 -30.88 19.93
N GLU A 130 -12.33 -30.16 20.97
CA GLU A 130 -13.18 -28.97 20.86
C GLU A 130 -12.37 -27.67 20.95
N VAL A 131 -12.75 -26.68 20.14
CA VAL A 131 -12.14 -25.34 20.11
C VAL A 131 -13.19 -24.28 20.41
N THR A 132 -12.81 -23.30 21.22
CA THR A 132 -13.64 -22.14 21.58
C THR A 132 -12.85 -20.86 21.35
N GLY A 133 -13.52 -19.70 21.38
CA GLY A 133 -12.86 -18.41 21.25
C GLY A 133 -13.57 -17.48 20.27
N PRO A 134 -13.22 -16.19 20.30
CA PRO A 134 -13.89 -15.17 19.50
C PRO A 134 -13.67 -15.37 17.99
N LEU A 135 -12.55 -16.00 17.59
CA LEU A 135 -12.18 -16.18 16.19
C LEU A 135 -12.67 -17.50 15.58
N VAL A 136 -13.35 -18.36 16.36
CA VAL A 136 -14.00 -19.56 15.80
C VAL A 136 -15.19 -19.19 14.91
N SER A 137 -15.97 -18.18 15.32
CA SER A 137 -17.19 -17.76 14.62
C SER A 137 -17.23 -16.27 14.26
N GLY A 138 -16.33 -15.47 14.83
CA GLY A 138 -16.14 -14.05 14.51
C GLY A 138 -14.95 -13.81 13.58
N SER A 139 -14.79 -12.56 13.16
CA SER A 139 -13.64 -12.12 12.35
C SER A 139 -12.56 -11.45 13.21
N LYS A 140 -11.33 -11.39 12.70
CA LYS A 140 -10.26 -10.60 13.34
C LYS A 140 -10.62 -9.12 13.47
N LEU A 141 -11.40 -8.59 12.52
CA LEU A 141 -11.91 -7.22 12.57
C LEU A 141 -12.87 -7.00 13.75
N ASP A 142 -13.75 -7.96 14.06
CA ASP A 142 -14.69 -7.83 15.17
C ASP A 142 -13.94 -7.73 16.52
N VAL A 143 -12.92 -8.58 16.68
CA VAL A 143 -12.04 -8.57 17.86
C VAL A 143 -11.22 -7.28 17.93
N LEU A 144 -10.71 -6.79 16.80
CA LEU A 144 -10.01 -5.51 16.75
C LEU A 144 -10.93 -4.37 17.21
N LYS A 145 -12.16 -4.32 16.71
CA LYS A 145 -13.15 -3.30 17.10
C LYS A 145 -13.46 -3.34 18.60
N GLU A 146 -13.65 -4.54 19.16
CA GLU A 146 -13.87 -4.70 20.60
C GLU A 146 -12.67 -4.23 21.42
N HIS A 147 -11.44 -4.51 20.95
CA HIS A 147 -10.22 -4.06 21.61
C HIS A 147 -10.07 -2.53 21.61
N ILE A 148 -10.28 -1.88 20.46
CA ILE A 148 -10.10 -0.42 20.35
C ILE A 148 -11.22 0.38 21.03
N GLU A 149 -12.45 -0.15 21.08
CA GLU A 149 -13.55 0.44 21.85
C GLU A 149 -13.21 0.56 23.34
N GLY A 150 -12.41 -0.37 23.87
CA GLY A 150 -11.93 -0.35 25.25
C GLY A 150 -10.81 0.67 25.53
N ASN A 151 -10.10 1.14 24.49
CA ASN A 151 -8.85 1.88 24.61
C ASN A 151 -8.88 3.32 24.06
N ASP A 152 -10.06 3.81 23.64
CA ASP A 152 -10.23 5.15 23.02
C ASP A 152 -9.32 5.36 21.79
N THR A 153 -9.21 4.30 20.98
CA THR A 153 -8.45 4.26 19.73
C THR A 153 -9.43 4.11 18.56
N SER A 154 -9.21 4.81 17.45
CA SER A 154 -9.99 4.62 16.22
C SER A 154 -9.27 3.70 15.24
N LEU A 155 -9.98 3.13 14.26
CA LEU A 155 -9.36 2.23 13.28
C LEU A 155 -8.25 2.92 12.47
N GLU A 156 -8.40 4.23 12.20
CA GLU A 156 -7.41 5.05 11.51
C GLU A 156 -6.08 5.20 12.27
N GLU A 157 -6.09 4.96 13.59
CA GLU A 157 -4.90 4.99 14.46
C GLU A 157 -4.25 3.60 14.61
N VAL A 158 -4.71 2.60 13.86
CA VAL A 158 -4.25 1.22 13.91
C VAL A 158 -3.41 0.86 12.69
N VAL A 159 -2.29 0.17 12.93
CA VAL A 159 -1.58 -0.61 11.91
C VAL A 159 -1.94 -2.09 12.07
N ALA A 160 -2.34 -2.75 10.99
CA ALA A 160 -2.62 -4.19 10.99
C ALA A 160 -1.64 -4.95 10.09
N VAL A 161 -1.01 -6.00 10.62
CA VAL A 161 -0.02 -6.81 9.91
C VAL A 161 -0.49 -8.26 9.82
N GLY A 162 -0.56 -8.81 8.60
CA GLY A 162 -1.01 -10.17 8.35
C GLY A 162 -0.47 -10.76 7.04
N ASP A 163 -0.59 -12.07 6.88
CA ASP A 163 -0.12 -12.83 5.70
C ASP A 163 -1.25 -13.54 4.94
N GLY A 164 -2.37 -13.80 5.62
CA GLY A 164 -3.42 -14.72 5.21
C GLY A 164 -4.73 -14.06 4.80
N ALA A 165 -5.59 -14.83 4.11
CA ALA A 165 -6.90 -14.34 3.66
C ALA A 165 -7.86 -14.01 4.82
N ASN A 166 -7.66 -14.66 5.98
CA ASN A 166 -8.34 -14.37 7.25
C ASN A 166 -7.99 -12.99 7.83
N ASP A 167 -6.88 -12.37 7.40
CA ASP A 167 -6.45 -11.04 7.84
C ASP A 167 -7.05 -9.91 7.02
N ILE A 168 -7.51 -10.19 5.80
CA ILE A 168 -7.95 -9.17 4.83
C ILE A 168 -8.93 -8.17 5.46
N SER A 169 -9.92 -8.65 6.21
CA SER A 169 -10.91 -7.78 6.86
C SER A 169 -10.30 -6.79 7.86
N MET A 170 -9.28 -7.22 8.60
CA MET A 170 -8.56 -6.42 9.58
C MET A 170 -7.60 -5.44 8.87
N ILE A 171 -6.86 -5.93 7.88
CA ILE A 171 -5.92 -5.15 7.05
C ILE A 171 -6.65 -4.03 6.29
N GLU A 172 -7.75 -4.34 5.60
CA GLU A 172 -8.51 -3.34 4.81
C GLU A 172 -9.18 -2.27 5.67
N SER A 173 -9.41 -2.55 6.96
CA SER A 173 -10.15 -1.64 7.85
C SER A 173 -9.24 -0.79 8.74
N ALA A 174 -7.99 -1.19 8.93
CA ALA A 174 -7.02 -0.44 9.71
C ALA A 174 -6.59 0.83 8.95
N GLY A 175 -6.06 1.82 9.67
CA GLY A 175 -5.50 3.03 9.07
C GLY A 175 -4.36 2.72 8.12
N ILE A 176 -3.56 1.70 8.45
CA ILE A 176 -2.52 1.15 7.59
C ILE A 176 -2.55 -0.37 7.65
N GLY A 177 -2.85 -1.01 6.53
CA GLY A 177 -2.76 -2.45 6.35
C GLY A 177 -1.42 -2.87 5.73
N ILE A 178 -0.69 -3.77 6.39
CA ILE A 178 0.59 -4.32 5.92
C ILE A 178 0.44 -5.81 5.62
N ALA A 179 0.66 -6.18 4.36
CA ALA A 179 0.80 -7.56 3.92
C ALA A 179 2.25 -8.02 4.12
N PHE A 180 2.49 -8.93 5.05
CA PHE A 180 3.82 -9.46 5.36
C PHE A 180 4.01 -10.86 4.78
N ASN A 181 4.95 -11.00 3.84
CA ASN A 181 5.23 -12.23 3.09
C ASN A 181 3.93 -12.97 2.67
N ALA A 182 2.94 -12.19 2.27
CA ALA A 182 1.56 -12.64 2.18
C ALA A 182 1.24 -13.32 0.84
N LYS A 183 0.05 -13.93 0.75
CA LYS A 183 -0.51 -14.39 -0.54
C LYS A 183 -0.96 -13.21 -1.40
N ASP A 184 -0.98 -13.37 -2.73
CA ASP A 184 -1.35 -12.29 -3.66
C ASP A 184 -2.72 -11.67 -3.35
N SER A 185 -3.69 -12.48 -2.92
CA SER A 185 -5.03 -12.01 -2.53
C SER A 185 -5.02 -11.01 -1.37
N VAL A 186 -4.01 -11.06 -0.51
CA VAL A 186 -3.83 -10.15 0.62
C VAL A 186 -3.05 -8.92 0.18
N LYS A 187 -2.00 -9.10 -0.63
CA LYS A 187 -1.19 -8.00 -1.20
C LYS A 187 -2.03 -7.00 -2.00
N GLU A 188 -3.03 -7.49 -2.74
CA GLU A 188 -3.95 -6.63 -3.50
C GLU A 188 -4.82 -5.71 -2.63
N LYS A 189 -4.91 -6.01 -1.33
CA LYS A 189 -5.80 -5.34 -0.36
C LYS A 189 -5.07 -4.51 0.69
N ALA A 190 -3.77 -4.72 0.85
CA ALA A 190 -2.93 -3.99 1.81
C ALA A 190 -2.43 -2.67 1.21
N ASP A 191 -2.18 -1.70 2.07
CA ASP A 191 -1.56 -0.41 1.70
C ASP A 191 -0.06 -0.57 1.45
N VAL A 192 0.58 -1.46 2.23
CA VAL A 192 2.01 -1.76 2.15
C VAL A 192 2.21 -3.27 1.99
N VAL A 193 3.16 -3.64 1.14
CA VAL A 193 3.58 -5.03 0.95
C VAL A 193 5.05 -5.18 1.34
N VAL A 194 5.33 -6.09 2.27
CA VAL A 194 6.69 -6.48 2.67
C VAL A 194 6.90 -7.94 2.30
N ASP A 195 7.64 -8.21 1.22
CA ASP A 195 7.87 -9.57 0.71
C ASP A 195 9.04 -10.29 1.39
N GLU A 196 9.92 -9.56 2.08
CA GLU A 196 11.04 -10.15 2.81
C GLU A 196 10.54 -10.73 4.15
N LYS A 197 10.92 -11.97 4.48
CA LYS A 197 10.66 -12.62 5.78
C LYS A 197 11.51 -12.01 6.90
N ASP A 198 11.31 -10.73 7.16
CA ASP A 198 12.02 -9.95 8.17
C ASP A 198 11.11 -8.86 8.74
N LEU A 199 10.69 -9.02 9.99
CA LEU A 199 9.80 -8.07 10.67
C LEU A 199 10.46 -6.71 10.92
N THR A 200 11.79 -6.56 10.80
CA THR A 200 12.40 -5.23 10.90
C THR A 200 11.99 -4.34 9.73
N LYS A 201 11.61 -4.91 8.58
CA LYS A 201 11.09 -4.15 7.43
C LYS A 201 9.70 -3.59 7.69
N VAL A 202 8.88 -4.32 8.44
CA VAL A 202 7.57 -3.84 8.91
C VAL A 202 7.77 -2.68 9.90
N LEU A 203 8.75 -2.80 10.80
CA LEU A 203 9.13 -1.71 11.69
C LEU A 203 9.53 -0.46 10.91
N ASP A 204 10.42 -0.60 9.92
CA ASP A 204 10.87 0.54 9.10
C ASP A 204 9.68 1.29 8.48
N GLU A 205 8.69 0.56 7.95
CA GLU A 205 7.48 1.17 7.41
C GLU A 205 6.67 1.90 8.49
N ILE A 206 6.41 1.26 9.62
CA ILE A 206 5.63 1.87 10.72
C ILE A 206 6.30 3.16 11.22
N ILE A 207 7.62 3.15 11.38
CA ILE A 207 8.39 4.31 11.83
C ILE A 207 8.36 5.42 10.77
N ASN A 208 8.46 5.08 9.48
CA ASN A 208 8.32 6.07 8.42
C ASN A 208 6.96 6.77 8.50
N GLN A 209 5.88 6.02 8.73
CA GLN A 209 4.52 6.55 8.85
C GLN A 209 4.35 7.46 10.07
N LEU A 210 4.94 7.10 11.20
CA LEU A 210 5.00 7.95 12.40
C LEU A 210 5.79 9.23 12.17
N SER A 211 6.86 9.16 11.36
CA SER A 211 7.66 10.34 11.03
C SER A 211 6.93 11.30 10.08
N THR A 212 6.08 10.79 9.16
CA THR A 212 5.20 11.61 8.34
C THR A 212 4.08 12.30 9.14
N ASP A 213 3.55 11.66 10.19
CA ASP A 213 2.55 12.28 11.09
C ASP A 213 3.13 13.42 11.94
N VAL A 214 4.45 13.40 12.21
CA VAL A 214 5.15 14.54 12.82
C VAL A 214 5.26 15.68 11.81
N VAL A 215 5.47 15.37 10.53
CA VAL A 215 5.44 16.38 9.47
C VAL A 215 4.03 16.95 9.29
N GLU A 216 2.94 16.17 9.41
CA GLU A 216 1.57 16.72 9.30
C GLU A 216 1.14 17.60 10.50
N ASN A 217 1.57 17.27 11.73
CA ASN A 217 1.30 18.13 12.89
C ASN A 217 2.22 19.36 12.95
N ASP A 218 3.49 19.24 12.52
CA ASP A 218 4.34 20.39 12.25
C ASP A 218 3.80 21.20 11.06
N GLU A 219 3.12 20.59 10.09
CA GLU A 219 2.49 21.29 8.96
C GLU A 219 1.31 22.14 9.43
N THR A 220 0.58 21.83 10.50
CA THR A 220 -0.43 22.79 10.98
C THR A 220 0.14 24.02 11.71
N GLU A 221 1.36 23.95 12.25
CA GLU A 221 2.10 25.14 12.71
C GLU A 221 2.99 25.76 11.61
N GLN A 222 3.40 24.99 10.60
CA GLN A 222 4.23 25.43 9.47
C GLN A 222 3.42 25.83 8.23
N VAL A 223 2.11 25.56 8.15
CA VAL A 223 1.22 26.07 7.09
C VAL A 223 0.98 27.57 7.28
N GLU A 224 1.14 28.13 8.49
CA GLU A 224 1.23 29.59 8.67
C GLU A 224 2.60 30.18 8.25
N GLU A 225 3.65 29.37 8.09
CA GLU A 225 4.98 29.83 7.60
C GLU A 225 5.30 29.42 6.15
N ALA A 226 4.61 28.42 5.58
CA ALA A 226 4.88 27.86 4.25
C ALA A 226 3.92 28.36 3.16
N GLU A 227 2.74 28.90 3.50
CA GLU A 227 1.90 29.59 2.51
C GLU A 227 2.54 30.90 1.99
N ASP A 228 3.56 31.44 2.67
CA ASP A 228 4.34 32.60 2.24
C ASP A 228 5.58 32.25 1.37
N ALA A 229 5.86 30.97 1.10
CA ALA A 229 7.12 30.55 0.45
C ALA A 229 6.99 30.10 -1.02
N GLU A 230 5.80 29.71 -1.50
CA GLU A 230 5.62 29.16 -2.87
C GLU A 230 5.36 30.20 -3.98
N GLU A 231 5.35 31.49 -3.67
CA GLU A 231 5.43 32.54 -4.70
C GLU A 231 6.80 33.24 -4.67
N SER A 232 7.87 32.44 -4.73
CA SER A 232 9.18 32.96 -5.09
C SER A 232 9.68 32.26 -6.35
N THR A 233 9.51 32.97 -7.46
CA THR A 233 10.32 32.79 -8.65
C THR A 233 11.80 32.76 -8.24
N GLU A 234 12.42 31.58 -8.23
CA GLU A 234 13.89 31.48 -8.20
C GLU A 234 14.44 32.02 -9.52
N GLU A 235 14.53 33.35 -9.59
CA GLU A 235 15.59 34.00 -10.34
C GLU A 235 16.91 33.40 -9.88
N ALA A 236 17.64 32.82 -10.83
CA ALA A 236 19.00 32.32 -10.69
C ALA A 236 19.78 33.04 -9.58
N GLU A 237 19.90 32.39 -8.41
CA GLU A 237 20.77 32.86 -7.34
C GLU A 237 22.18 33.02 -7.92
N LYS A 238 22.68 34.26 -7.91
CA LYS A 238 24.09 34.53 -8.13
C LYS A 238 24.87 33.75 -7.06
N PRO A 239 25.93 33.01 -7.44
CA PRO A 239 26.63 32.15 -6.51
C PRO A 239 27.18 32.99 -5.34
N LYS A 240 26.90 32.53 -4.11
CA LYS A 240 27.56 32.98 -2.89
C LYS A 240 29.08 32.99 -3.13
N LYS A 241 29.76 34.05 -2.67
CA LYS A 241 31.22 34.19 -2.72
C LYS A 241 31.88 33.16 -1.80
N ASP A 242 31.92 31.91 -2.21
CA ASP A 242 32.93 30.98 -1.72
C ASP A 242 34.26 31.43 -2.30
N GLY A 243 35.27 31.57 -1.44
CA GLY A 243 36.64 31.87 -1.87
C GLY A 243 37.11 30.83 -2.89
N LEU A 244 37.93 31.25 -3.85
CA LEU A 244 38.55 30.29 -4.77
C LEU A 244 39.38 29.28 -3.96
N PRO A 245 39.35 27.98 -4.31
CA PRO A 245 40.13 26.96 -3.61
C PRO A 245 41.63 27.30 -3.65
N GLU A 246 42.36 27.06 -2.55
CA GLU A 246 43.81 27.28 -2.51
C GLU A 246 44.51 26.38 -3.54
N SER A 247 45.36 26.99 -4.36
CA SER A 247 45.99 26.37 -5.54
C SER A 247 47.50 26.22 -5.30
N ASP A 248 48.00 24.99 -5.40
CA ASP A 248 49.43 24.63 -5.32
C ASP A 248 50.18 24.86 -6.66
N PHE A 249 49.65 25.71 -7.53
CA PHE A 249 50.11 25.85 -8.90
C PHE A 249 51.54 26.40 -9.02
N VAL A 250 52.42 25.62 -9.66
CA VAL A 250 53.84 25.97 -9.87
C VAL A 250 54.00 26.86 -11.11
N LEU A 251 54.48 28.08 -10.88
CA LEU A 251 54.64 29.12 -11.91
C LEU A 251 55.98 28.98 -12.64
N ALA A 252 55.99 29.18 -13.97
CA ALA A 252 57.23 29.18 -14.76
C ALA A 252 58.23 30.28 -14.33
N ASP A 253 59.52 30.00 -14.54
CA ASP A 253 60.65 30.88 -14.15
C ASP A 253 60.81 32.10 -15.07
N THR A 254 60.30 32.04 -16.31
CA THR A 254 60.38 33.12 -17.28
C THR A 254 59.02 33.81 -17.47
N MET A 255 59.03 35.14 -17.65
CA MET A 255 57.80 35.95 -17.87
C MET A 255 57.05 35.56 -19.15
N GLU A 256 57.76 35.03 -20.15
CA GLU A 256 57.18 34.50 -21.39
C GLU A 256 56.50 33.13 -21.14
N GLY A 257 57.09 32.28 -20.30
CA GLY A 257 56.48 31.03 -19.84
C GLY A 257 55.20 31.25 -19.02
N VAL A 258 55.16 32.27 -18.16
CA VAL A 258 53.97 32.62 -17.37
C VAL A 258 52.81 33.12 -18.25
N ARG A 259 53.10 33.82 -19.35
CA ARG A 259 52.08 34.23 -20.33
C ARG A 259 51.55 33.04 -21.11
N LYS A 260 52.43 32.11 -21.52
CA LYS A 260 52.02 30.88 -22.21
C LYS A 260 51.14 29.99 -21.30
N GLN A 261 51.51 29.84 -20.02
CA GLN A 261 50.69 29.14 -19.02
C GLN A 261 49.30 29.78 -18.86
N LYS A 262 49.21 31.11 -18.97
CA LYS A 262 47.93 31.84 -18.94
C LYS A 262 47.07 31.52 -20.17
N ASP A 263 47.63 31.61 -21.37
CA ASP A 263 46.90 31.34 -22.61
C ASP A 263 46.43 29.87 -22.68
N GLU A 264 47.25 28.93 -22.20
CA GLU A 264 46.89 27.51 -22.07
C GLU A 264 45.73 27.29 -21.09
N LYS A 265 45.76 27.94 -19.92
CA LYS A 265 44.69 27.85 -18.91
C LYS A 265 43.40 28.57 -19.34
N GLU A 266 43.50 29.70 -20.05
CA GLU A 266 42.34 30.38 -20.65
C GLU A 266 41.67 29.53 -21.74
N ALA A 267 42.44 28.81 -22.55
CA ALA A 267 41.91 27.85 -23.51
C ALA A 267 41.27 26.62 -22.83
N GLU A 268 41.81 26.18 -21.69
CA GLU A 268 41.25 25.10 -20.87
C GLU A 268 39.89 25.51 -20.26
N ILE A 269 39.77 26.74 -19.76
CA ILE A 269 38.49 27.29 -19.27
C ILE A 269 37.43 27.31 -20.37
N ALA A 270 37.78 27.75 -21.59
CA ALA A 270 36.83 27.83 -22.68
C ALA A 270 36.19 26.46 -22.98
N LYS A 271 37.01 25.39 -22.99
CA LYS A 271 36.54 24.01 -23.19
C LYS A 271 35.65 23.53 -22.03
N VAL A 272 36.09 23.71 -20.79
CA VAL A 272 35.32 23.28 -19.60
C VAL A 272 33.99 24.02 -19.49
N THR A 273 33.94 25.29 -19.95
CA THR A 273 32.71 26.09 -19.98
C THR A 273 31.73 25.54 -21.02
N GLU A 274 32.21 25.21 -22.23
CA GLU A 274 31.40 24.61 -23.30
C GLU A 274 30.83 23.24 -22.86
N GLU A 275 31.66 22.37 -22.29
CA GLU A 275 31.23 21.07 -21.75
C GLU A 275 30.20 21.22 -20.62
N ARG A 276 30.40 22.19 -19.70
CA ARG A 276 29.44 22.47 -18.62
C ARG A 276 28.09 22.95 -19.18
N GLU A 277 28.10 23.83 -20.17
CA GLU A 277 26.87 24.32 -20.81
C GLU A 277 26.13 23.20 -21.55
N GLU A 278 26.85 22.27 -22.18
CA GLU A 278 26.28 21.08 -22.82
C GLU A 278 25.58 20.17 -21.79
N PHE A 279 26.25 19.83 -20.68
CA PHE A 279 25.63 19.02 -19.62
C PHE A 279 24.41 19.69 -18.97
N ASN A 280 24.45 21.02 -18.79
CA ASN A 280 23.30 21.77 -18.28
C ASN A 280 22.12 21.78 -19.26
N ARG A 281 22.40 21.83 -20.58
CA ARG A 281 21.36 21.73 -21.61
C ARG A 281 20.69 20.36 -21.59
N ILE A 282 21.48 19.29 -21.54
CA ILE A 282 20.99 17.91 -21.42
C ILE A 282 20.14 17.76 -20.15
N ALA A 283 20.60 18.27 -19.01
CA ALA A 283 19.83 18.23 -17.76
C ALA A 283 18.48 18.96 -17.90
N LYS A 284 18.45 20.13 -18.55
CA LYS A 284 17.20 20.88 -18.77
C LYS A 284 16.23 20.14 -19.69
N GLU A 285 16.73 19.47 -20.73
CA GLU A 285 15.91 18.67 -21.64
C GLU A 285 15.34 17.43 -20.93
N GLN A 286 16.16 16.69 -20.19
CA GLN A 286 15.72 15.52 -19.44
C GLN A 286 14.71 15.88 -18.34
N ARG A 287 14.86 17.05 -17.69
CA ARG A 287 13.88 17.56 -16.73
C ARG A 287 12.51 17.78 -17.38
N LYS A 288 12.47 18.41 -18.56
CA LYS A 288 11.21 18.62 -19.29
C LYS A 288 10.54 17.31 -19.67
N ILE A 289 11.31 16.37 -20.20
CA ILE A 289 10.81 15.04 -20.57
C ILE A 289 10.23 14.32 -19.35
N ARG A 290 10.95 14.34 -18.22
CA ARG A 290 10.46 13.76 -16.95
C ARG A 290 9.15 14.41 -16.50
N ASP A 291 9.08 15.74 -16.51
CA ASP A 291 7.89 16.47 -16.04
C ASP A 291 6.67 16.20 -16.96
N GLU A 292 6.88 16.10 -18.27
CA GLU A 292 5.84 15.71 -19.24
C GLU A 292 5.39 14.25 -19.06
N LEU A 293 6.32 13.32 -18.83
CA LEU A 293 6.00 11.91 -18.56
C LEU A 293 5.24 11.75 -17.25
N ASN A 294 5.62 12.48 -16.19
CA ASN A 294 4.91 12.44 -14.92
C ASN A 294 3.50 13.03 -15.01
N ALA A 295 3.29 14.08 -15.82
CA ALA A 295 1.96 14.60 -16.10
C ALA A 295 1.08 13.56 -16.82
N SER A 296 1.62 12.90 -17.83
CA SER A 296 0.95 11.81 -18.55
C SER A 296 0.66 10.60 -17.65
N LEU A 297 1.58 10.28 -16.72
CA LEU A 297 1.42 9.23 -15.73
C LEU A 297 0.20 9.51 -14.84
N LYS A 298 0.10 10.73 -14.30
CA LYS A 298 -1.03 11.14 -13.46
C LYS A 298 -2.37 11.07 -14.21
N GLU A 299 -2.40 11.47 -15.49
CA GLU A 299 -3.61 11.39 -16.32
C GLU A 299 -4.04 9.94 -16.56
N ASN A 300 -3.10 9.04 -16.87
CA ASN A 300 -3.40 7.63 -17.11
C ASN A 300 -3.81 6.90 -15.83
N LEU A 301 -3.18 7.23 -14.69
CA LEU A 301 -3.54 6.69 -13.39
C LEU A 301 -4.96 7.10 -12.99
N ASN A 302 -5.33 8.37 -13.19
CA ASN A 302 -6.70 8.84 -12.93
C ASN A 302 -7.72 8.07 -13.77
N LYS A 303 -7.45 7.86 -15.06
CA LYS A 303 -8.33 7.05 -15.93
C LYS A 303 -8.41 5.59 -15.45
N ALA A 304 -7.30 5.00 -15.01
CA ALA A 304 -7.32 3.65 -14.45
C ALA A 304 -8.19 3.57 -13.18
N ILE A 305 -8.13 4.59 -12.32
CA ILE A 305 -8.99 4.70 -11.12
C ILE A 305 -10.46 4.85 -11.50
N GLU A 306 -10.78 5.64 -12.53
CA GLU A 306 -12.16 5.77 -13.05
C GLU A 306 -12.72 4.41 -13.47
N PHE A 307 -11.98 3.63 -14.27
CA PHE A 307 -12.41 2.28 -14.68
C PHE A 307 -12.49 1.30 -13.50
N ARG A 308 -11.62 1.45 -12.49
CA ARG A 308 -11.70 0.66 -11.25
C ARG A 308 -13.02 0.94 -10.51
N ASN A 309 -13.39 2.22 -10.39
CA ASN A 309 -14.63 2.63 -9.73
C ASN A 309 -15.85 2.17 -10.51
N GLU A 310 -15.85 2.32 -11.85
CA GLU A 310 -16.91 1.82 -12.73
C GLU A 310 -17.08 0.29 -12.58
N ARG A 311 -15.99 -0.47 -12.60
CA ARG A 311 -16.00 -1.92 -12.36
C ARG A 311 -16.60 -2.25 -11.00
N ASN A 312 -16.23 -1.52 -9.94
CA ASN A 312 -16.74 -1.76 -8.59
C ASN A 312 -18.26 -1.49 -8.50
N GLU A 313 -18.76 -0.44 -9.15
CA GLU A 313 -20.20 -0.18 -9.25
C GLU A 313 -20.94 -1.28 -10.02
N ILE A 314 -20.36 -1.78 -11.11
CA ILE A 314 -20.96 -2.87 -11.88
C ILE A 314 -20.97 -4.16 -11.06
N ASN A 315 -19.88 -4.49 -10.37
CA ASN A 315 -19.80 -5.66 -9.50
C ASN A 315 -20.85 -5.62 -8.38
N LYS A 316 -21.13 -4.43 -7.81
CA LYS A 316 -22.23 -4.27 -6.87
C LYS A 316 -23.58 -4.64 -7.49
N LYS A 317 -23.85 -4.21 -8.72
CA LYS A 317 -25.08 -4.58 -9.46
C LYS A 317 -25.13 -6.08 -9.78
N VAL A 318 -23.98 -6.70 -10.08
CA VAL A 318 -23.88 -8.17 -10.26
C VAL A 318 -24.28 -8.89 -8.98
N GLU A 319 -23.77 -8.46 -7.82
CA GLU A 319 -24.10 -9.09 -6.53
C GLU A 319 -25.57 -8.90 -6.14
N GLU A 320 -26.14 -7.71 -6.37
CA GLU A 320 -27.57 -7.46 -6.17
C GLU A 320 -28.44 -8.38 -7.05
N ALA A 321 -28.10 -8.54 -8.33
CA ALA A 321 -28.81 -9.43 -9.26
C ALA A 321 -28.62 -10.91 -8.89
N LYS A 322 -27.42 -11.33 -8.47
CA LYS A 322 -27.16 -12.69 -7.95
C LYS A 322 -28.00 -12.97 -6.71
N LYS A 323 -28.12 -12.01 -5.79
CA LYS A 323 -28.94 -12.15 -4.58
C LYS A 323 -30.42 -12.31 -4.94
N ALA A 324 -30.95 -11.44 -5.80
CA ALA A 324 -32.33 -11.55 -6.28
C ALA A 324 -32.61 -12.89 -6.98
N ARG A 325 -31.68 -13.36 -7.83
CA ARG A 325 -31.74 -14.67 -8.49
C ARG A 325 -31.71 -15.82 -7.48
N ASN A 326 -30.83 -15.76 -6.48
CA ASN A 326 -30.70 -16.80 -5.46
C ASN A 326 -31.94 -16.84 -4.55
N GLU A 327 -32.53 -15.70 -4.21
CA GLU A 327 -33.80 -15.62 -3.49
C GLU A 327 -34.96 -16.23 -4.29
N ALA A 328 -35.05 -15.94 -5.59
CA ALA A 328 -36.03 -16.55 -6.48
C ALA A 328 -35.85 -18.09 -6.54
N ASN A 329 -34.60 -18.56 -6.70
CA ASN A 329 -34.29 -19.99 -6.72
C ASN A 329 -34.57 -20.70 -5.39
N ASN A 330 -34.31 -20.03 -4.26
CA ASN A 330 -34.65 -20.57 -2.94
C ASN A 330 -36.16 -20.70 -2.75
N LYS A 331 -36.94 -19.71 -3.22
CA LYS A 331 -38.42 -19.79 -3.21
C LYS A 331 -38.92 -20.93 -4.11
N ILE A 332 -38.34 -21.10 -5.30
CA ILE A 332 -38.63 -22.24 -6.19
C ILE A 332 -38.33 -23.55 -5.47
N ARG A 333 -37.15 -23.69 -4.87
CA ARG A 333 -36.74 -24.90 -4.16
C ARG A 333 -37.66 -25.23 -2.98
N ASN A 334 -38.11 -24.20 -2.25
CA ASN A 334 -39.05 -24.37 -1.14
C ASN A 334 -40.45 -24.78 -1.63
N LEU A 335 -40.94 -24.21 -2.73
CA LEU A 335 -42.20 -24.62 -3.37
C LEU A 335 -42.13 -26.07 -3.90
N GLU A 336 -40.98 -26.46 -4.46
CA GLU A 336 -40.71 -27.84 -4.87
C GLU A 336 -40.60 -28.79 -3.68
N TRP A 337 -40.11 -28.30 -2.53
CA TRP A 337 -40.04 -29.05 -1.28
C TRP A 337 -41.43 -29.29 -0.68
N SER A 338 -42.30 -28.29 -0.70
CA SER A 338 -43.66 -28.37 -0.15
C SER A 338 -44.65 -29.17 -1.00
N SER A 339 -44.40 -29.31 -2.31
CA SER A 339 -45.33 -29.95 -3.26
C SER A 339 -45.19 -31.47 -3.38
N GLY A 340 -44.46 -32.13 -2.48
CA GLY A 340 -44.26 -33.60 -2.53
C GLY A 340 -43.42 -34.09 -3.73
N LYS A 341 -42.85 -33.17 -4.51
CA LYS A 341 -42.08 -33.44 -5.72
C LYS A 341 -40.83 -34.30 -5.45
N ARG A 342 -40.26 -34.20 -4.24
CA ARG A 342 -39.10 -35.00 -3.80
C ARG A 342 -39.45 -36.47 -3.57
N ASP A 343 -40.63 -36.74 -3.00
CA ASP A 343 -41.13 -38.09 -2.79
C ASP A 343 -41.51 -38.74 -4.13
N LYS A 344 -42.09 -37.96 -5.05
CA LYS A 344 -42.32 -38.36 -6.44
C LYS A 344 -41.01 -38.77 -7.14
N ILE A 345 -39.96 -37.95 -7.06
CA ILE A 345 -38.64 -38.24 -7.66
C ILE A 345 -37.98 -39.48 -7.01
N LYS A 346 -38.10 -39.66 -5.69
CA LYS A 346 -37.61 -40.87 -5.00
C LYS A 346 -38.33 -42.12 -5.48
N ILE A 347 -39.66 -42.09 -5.54
CA ILE A 347 -40.49 -43.20 -6.02
C ILE A 347 -40.17 -43.52 -7.49
N GLU A 348 -40.01 -42.52 -8.36
CA GLU A 348 -39.60 -42.72 -9.76
C GLU A 348 -38.22 -43.37 -9.90
N ASN A 349 -37.25 -42.95 -9.08
CA ASN A 349 -35.91 -43.54 -9.08
C ASN A 349 -35.90 -44.98 -8.55
N GLU A 350 -36.73 -45.30 -7.56
CA GLU A 350 -36.90 -46.67 -7.07
C GLU A 350 -37.59 -47.57 -8.11
N ILE A 351 -38.62 -47.08 -8.79
CA ILE A 351 -39.25 -47.78 -9.91
C ILE A 351 -38.22 -48.07 -11.01
N LYS A 352 -37.43 -47.07 -11.42
CA LYS A 352 -36.35 -47.26 -12.41
C LYS A 352 -35.31 -48.29 -11.98
N LYS A 353 -34.94 -48.33 -10.70
CA LYS A 353 -34.01 -49.34 -10.17
C LYS A 353 -34.61 -50.73 -10.24
N ILE A 354 -35.88 -50.90 -9.86
CA ILE A 354 -36.57 -52.19 -9.91
C ILE A 354 -36.74 -52.65 -11.36
N ASP A 355 -37.20 -51.77 -12.26
CA ASP A 355 -37.36 -52.06 -13.69
C ASP A 355 -36.02 -52.49 -14.31
N LYS A 356 -34.93 -51.76 -14.02
CA LYS A 356 -33.58 -52.12 -14.49
C LYS A 356 -33.11 -53.47 -13.94
N ILE A 357 -33.44 -53.82 -12.70
CA ILE A 357 -33.10 -55.13 -12.11
C ILE A 357 -33.86 -56.26 -12.82
N ILE A 358 -35.14 -56.05 -13.15
CA ILE A 358 -35.96 -57.01 -13.89
C ILE A 358 -35.43 -57.19 -15.32
N GLU A 359 -35.05 -56.10 -16.00
CA GLU A 359 -34.56 -56.14 -17.39
C GLU A 359 -33.18 -56.76 -17.54
N THR A 360 -32.29 -56.59 -16.55
CA THR A 360 -30.86 -56.94 -16.71
C THR A 360 -30.45 -58.23 -16.03
N ARG A 361 -31.28 -58.83 -15.17
CA ARG A 361 -30.91 -60.03 -14.39
C ARG A 361 -31.87 -61.19 -14.65
N VAL A 362 -31.31 -62.38 -14.81
CA VAL A 362 -32.10 -63.63 -14.83
C VAL A 362 -32.52 -63.96 -13.39
N LEU A 363 -33.81 -63.86 -13.12
CA LEU A 363 -34.40 -64.02 -11.79
C LEU A 363 -35.28 -65.29 -11.73
N ASP A 364 -35.48 -65.81 -10.52
CA ASP A 364 -36.49 -66.85 -10.28
C ASP A 364 -37.90 -66.23 -10.34
N ILE A 365 -38.86 -66.97 -10.91
CA ILE A 365 -40.24 -66.52 -11.18
C ILE A 365 -40.91 -65.94 -9.93
N LYS A 366 -40.61 -66.48 -8.74
CA LYS A 366 -41.14 -65.93 -7.47
C LYS A 366 -40.55 -64.56 -7.12
N LYS A 367 -39.27 -64.34 -7.36
CA LYS A 367 -38.58 -63.07 -7.07
C LYS A 367 -38.93 -61.99 -8.09
N GLU A 368 -39.07 -62.37 -9.35
CA GLU A 368 -39.52 -61.48 -10.42
C GLU A 368 -40.95 -60.97 -10.17
N ASN A 369 -41.89 -61.87 -9.86
CA ASN A 369 -43.26 -61.50 -9.52
C ASN A 369 -43.35 -60.57 -8.29
N GLN A 370 -42.47 -60.76 -7.30
CA GLN A 370 -42.42 -59.89 -6.13
C GLN A 370 -41.91 -58.48 -6.48
N LEU A 371 -40.89 -58.37 -7.32
CA LEU A 371 -40.36 -57.09 -7.80
C LEU A 371 -41.38 -56.35 -8.66
N VAL A 372 -42.09 -57.05 -9.55
CA VAL A 372 -43.18 -56.49 -10.36
C VAL A 372 -44.33 -55.97 -9.47
N LYS A 373 -44.69 -56.71 -8.42
CA LYS A 373 -45.72 -56.28 -7.48
C LYS A 373 -45.30 -55.02 -6.72
N ASN A 374 -44.06 -54.99 -6.22
CA ASN A 374 -43.51 -53.82 -5.53
C ASN A 374 -43.43 -52.59 -6.45
N ALA A 375 -43.02 -52.76 -7.72
CA ALA A 375 -43.02 -51.68 -8.72
C ALA A 375 -44.43 -51.16 -9.01
N ASN A 376 -45.43 -52.04 -9.09
CA ASN A 376 -46.83 -51.64 -9.30
C ASN A 376 -47.42 -50.91 -8.08
N ASP A 377 -47.08 -51.33 -6.86
CA ASP A 377 -47.51 -50.64 -5.63
C ASP A 377 -46.88 -49.23 -5.55
N LEU A 378 -45.60 -49.09 -5.90
CA LEU A 378 -44.92 -47.79 -6.00
C LEU A 378 -45.51 -46.90 -7.11
N ARG A 379 -45.84 -47.47 -8.28
CA ARG A 379 -46.53 -46.73 -9.37
C ARG A 379 -47.91 -46.24 -8.95
N LYS A 380 -48.62 -47.00 -8.10
CA LYS A 380 -49.92 -46.60 -7.55
C LYS A 380 -49.79 -45.45 -6.56
N GLN A 381 -48.78 -45.48 -5.70
CA GLN A 381 -48.43 -44.36 -4.81
C GLN A 381 -48.06 -43.09 -5.60
N LEU A 382 -47.34 -43.23 -6.72
CA LEU A 382 -47.01 -42.11 -7.61
C LEU A 382 -48.26 -41.43 -8.21
N MET A 383 -49.29 -42.21 -8.55
CA MET A 383 -50.54 -41.71 -9.13
C MET A 383 -51.42 -40.97 -8.12
N GLU A 384 -51.28 -41.24 -6.83
CA GLU A 384 -52.04 -40.60 -5.76
C GLU A 384 -51.45 -39.22 -5.37
N ILE A 385 -50.20 -38.92 -5.77
CA ILE A 385 -49.58 -37.61 -5.57
C ILE A 385 -50.11 -36.63 -6.63
N HIS A 386 -51.10 -35.83 -6.25
CA HIS A 386 -51.58 -34.70 -7.07
C HIS A 386 -50.70 -33.47 -6.86
N GLU A 387 -50.13 -32.93 -7.95
CA GLU A 387 -49.50 -31.59 -7.94
C GLU A 387 -50.61 -30.53 -7.95
N ASP A 388 -50.58 -29.62 -6.97
CA ASP A 388 -51.49 -28.47 -6.93
C ASP A 388 -51.22 -27.54 -8.14
N GLU A 389 -52.25 -27.29 -8.95
CA GLU A 389 -52.16 -26.44 -10.15
C GLU A 389 -51.72 -24.99 -9.80
N SER A 390 -52.06 -24.53 -8.60
CA SER A 390 -51.68 -23.21 -8.05
C SER A 390 -50.16 -23.10 -7.83
N VAL A 391 -49.53 -24.14 -7.27
CA VAL A 391 -48.09 -24.17 -6.99
C VAL A 391 -47.27 -24.16 -8.29
N LYS A 392 -47.85 -24.71 -9.37
CA LYS A 392 -47.22 -24.76 -10.69
C LYS A 392 -47.17 -23.38 -11.36
N GLY A 393 -48.22 -22.57 -11.18
CA GLY A 393 -48.26 -21.18 -11.67
C GLY A 393 -47.24 -20.28 -10.96
N GLU A 394 -47.21 -20.33 -9.62
CA GLU A 394 -46.25 -19.56 -8.81
C GLU A 394 -44.79 -19.95 -9.11
N ALA A 395 -44.51 -21.25 -9.30
CA ALA A 395 -43.18 -21.71 -9.68
C ALA A 395 -42.75 -21.25 -11.09
N GLN A 396 -43.69 -21.13 -12.03
CA GLN A 396 -43.39 -20.60 -13.37
C GLN A 396 -43.08 -19.10 -13.36
N GLU A 397 -43.81 -18.30 -12.57
CA GLU A 397 -43.54 -16.87 -12.41
C GLU A 397 -42.17 -16.61 -11.76
N LEU A 398 -41.86 -17.35 -10.69
CA LEU A 398 -40.54 -17.26 -10.04
C LEU A 398 -39.40 -17.70 -10.95
N LYS A 399 -39.63 -18.69 -11.80
CA LYS A 399 -38.64 -19.14 -12.78
C LYS A 399 -38.35 -18.07 -13.83
N LYS A 400 -39.40 -17.39 -14.31
CA LYS A 400 -39.25 -16.25 -15.23
C LYS A 400 -38.47 -15.11 -14.59
N LEU A 401 -38.78 -14.77 -13.33
CA LEU A 401 -38.04 -13.78 -12.56
C LEU A 401 -36.56 -14.18 -12.39
N SER A 402 -36.28 -15.44 -12.10
CA SER A 402 -34.90 -15.94 -12.00
C SER A 402 -34.15 -15.90 -13.33
N GLU A 403 -34.83 -16.15 -14.46
CA GLU A 403 -34.22 -16.06 -15.80
C GLU A 403 -33.88 -14.60 -16.16
N GLU A 404 -34.77 -13.66 -15.86
CA GLU A 404 -34.55 -12.22 -16.05
C GLU A 404 -33.37 -11.70 -15.20
N GLU A 405 -33.29 -12.08 -13.93
CA GLU A 405 -32.14 -11.72 -13.08
C GLU A 405 -30.84 -12.40 -13.52
N HIS A 406 -30.92 -13.62 -14.07
CA HIS A 406 -29.75 -14.30 -14.60
C HIS A 406 -29.19 -13.60 -15.85
N GLU A 407 -30.05 -13.11 -16.75
CA GLU A 407 -29.65 -12.34 -17.93
C GLU A 407 -28.94 -11.04 -17.53
N LYS A 408 -29.45 -10.34 -16.51
CA LYS A 408 -28.78 -9.15 -15.94
C LYS A 408 -27.40 -9.46 -15.37
N VAL A 409 -27.23 -10.60 -14.70
CA VAL A 409 -25.91 -11.02 -14.19
C VAL A 409 -24.92 -11.20 -15.34
N ILE A 410 -25.35 -11.78 -16.47
CA ILE A 410 -24.49 -11.97 -17.64
C ILE A 410 -24.08 -10.62 -18.23
N ASP A 411 -25.05 -9.73 -18.50
CA ASP A 411 -24.79 -8.40 -19.06
C ASP A 411 -23.87 -7.54 -18.17
N PHE A 412 -24.11 -7.53 -16.86
CA PHE A 412 -23.24 -6.81 -15.93
C PHE A 412 -21.86 -7.47 -15.79
N SER A 413 -21.76 -8.79 -15.84
CA SER A 413 -20.47 -9.48 -15.80
C SER A 413 -19.61 -9.16 -17.04
N GLU A 414 -20.22 -9.11 -18.23
CA GLU A 414 -19.52 -8.71 -19.46
C GLU A 414 -19.04 -7.26 -19.39
N LYS A 415 -19.86 -6.35 -18.86
CA LYS A 415 -19.50 -4.94 -18.66
C LYS A 415 -18.38 -4.76 -17.64
N ALA A 416 -18.42 -5.50 -16.53
CA ALA A 416 -17.36 -5.48 -15.52
C ALA A 416 -16.03 -5.97 -16.10
N GLN A 417 -16.09 -7.02 -16.93
CA GLN A 417 -14.92 -7.56 -17.61
C GLN A 417 -14.34 -6.57 -18.64
N ALA A 418 -15.18 -5.87 -19.41
CA ALA A 418 -14.75 -4.82 -20.32
C ALA A 418 -14.07 -3.65 -19.58
N ALA A 419 -14.64 -3.18 -18.48
CA ALA A 419 -14.04 -2.14 -17.65
C ALA A 419 -12.69 -2.59 -17.05
N HIS A 420 -12.61 -3.86 -16.63
CA HIS A 420 -11.36 -4.45 -16.13
C HIS A 420 -10.27 -4.54 -17.22
N GLU A 421 -10.62 -4.92 -18.44
CA GLU A 421 -9.67 -4.94 -19.57
C GLU A 421 -9.15 -3.55 -19.92
N GLU A 422 -10.01 -2.53 -19.93
CA GLU A 422 -9.58 -1.14 -20.15
C GLU A 422 -8.69 -0.64 -19.01
N MET A 423 -9.05 -0.94 -17.76
CA MET A 423 -8.23 -0.65 -16.59
C MET A 423 -6.81 -1.23 -16.74
N LEU A 424 -6.69 -2.51 -17.12
CA LEU A 424 -5.39 -3.16 -17.34
C LEU A 424 -4.57 -2.51 -18.46
N LYS A 425 -5.21 -2.02 -19.53
CA LYS A 425 -4.51 -1.28 -20.59
C LYS A 425 -3.89 0.01 -20.08
N PHE A 426 -4.59 0.74 -19.20
CA PHE A 426 -4.06 1.96 -18.60
C PHE A 426 -2.96 1.69 -17.58
N PHE A 427 -3.05 0.62 -16.78
CA PHE A 427 -1.97 0.22 -15.88
C PHE A 427 -0.69 -0.13 -16.64
N ARG A 428 -0.77 -0.96 -17.69
CA ARG A 428 0.39 -1.29 -18.52
C ARG A 428 1.05 -0.05 -19.12
N LYS A 429 0.25 0.88 -19.65
CA LYS A 429 0.77 2.17 -20.16
C LYS A 429 1.42 3.00 -19.06
N THR A 430 0.89 2.96 -17.84
CA THR A 430 1.42 3.70 -16.69
C THR A 430 2.78 3.13 -16.28
N ASP A 431 2.94 1.80 -16.28
CA ASP A 431 4.23 1.14 -16.02
C ASP A 431 5.28 1.48 -17.10
N ASP A 432 4.89 1.48 -18.38
CA ASP A 432 5.76 1.89 -19.48
C ASP A 432 6.20 3.36 -19.35
N ILE A 433 5.28 4.25 -18.95
CA ILE A 433 5.60 5.68 -18.74
C ILE A 433 6.48 5.86 -17.50
N ARG A 434 6.23 5.10 -16.43
CA ARG A 434 7.02 5.14 -15.19
C ARG A 434 8.47 4.74 -15.45
N THR A 435 8.69 3.62 -16.14
CA THR A 435 10.03 3.19 -16.53
C THR A 435 10.76 4.22 -17.39
N ALA A 436 10.07 4.83 -18.37
CA ALA A 436 10.63 5.91 -19.17
C ALA A 436 10.95 7.17 -18.35
N ALA A 437 10.11 7.52 -17.35
CA ALA A 437 10.33 8.65 -16.45
C ALA A 437 11.54 8.43 -15.54
N ASP A 438 11.71 7.21 -15.02
CA ASP A 438 12.85 6.82 -14.18
C ASP A 438 14.16 6.85 -14.99
N GLU A 439 14.14 6.38 -16.25
CA GLU A 439 15.29 6.50 -17.14
C GLU A 439 15.68 7.96 -17.44
N ALA A 440 14.69 8.82 -17.69
CA ALA A 440 14.91 10.25 -17.90
C ALA A 440 15.46 10.91 -16.63
N HIS A 441 14.96 10.52 -15.46
CA HIS A 441 15.45 11.01 -14.18
C HIS A 441 16.90 10.58 -13.89
N LYS A 442 17.26 9.33 -14.20
CA LYS A 442 18.64 8.84 -14.10
C LYS A 442 19.60 9.64 -14.98
N LYS A 443 19.22 9.88 -16.25
CA LYS A 443 20.00 10.71 -17.19
C LYS A 443 20.13 12.15 -16.70
N PHE A 444 19.09 12.71 -16.07
CA PHE A 444 19.15 14.02 -15.43
C PHE A 444 20.16 14.08 -14.29
N ILE A 445 20.17 13.09 -13.39
CA ILE A 445 21.12 13.01 -12.27
C ILE A 445 22.57 12.91 -12.80
N GLU A 446 22.81 12.05 -13.79
CA GLU A 446 24.14 11.89 -14.41
C GLU A 446 24.62 13.20 -15.07
N ALA A 447 23.76 13.85 -15.85
CA ALA A 447 24.07 15.14 -16.47
C ALA A 447 24.36 16.23 -15.42
N ARG A 448 23.58 16.28 -14.34
CA ARG A 448 23.78 17.23 -13.24
C ARG A 448 25.08 16.98 -12.47
N LYS A 449 25.42 15.71 -12.22
CA LYS A 449 26.68 15.32 -11.58
C LYS A 449 27.90 15.70 -12.44
N ASN A 450 27.83 15.43 -13.75
CA ASN A 450 28.88 15.81 -14.70
C ASN A 450 29.02 17.34 -14.81
N ALA A 451 27.90 18.07 -14.86
CA ALA A 451 27.92 19.54 -14.86
C ALA A 451 28.55 20.11 -13.57
N SER A 452 28.30 19.48 -12.42
CA SER A 452 28.87 19.88 -11.14
C SER A 452 30.38 19.60 -11.08
N ALA A 453 30.83 18.44 -11.56
CA ALA A 453 32.26 18.12 -11.66
C ALA A 453 33.00 19.10 -12.58
N LYS A 454 32.43 19.43 -13.75
CA LYS A 454 32.98 20.45 -14.64
C LYS A 454 32.97 21.86 -14.03
N HIS A 455 32.00 22.15 -13.18
CA HIS A 455 31.96 23.40 -12.43
C HIS A 455 33.08 23.50 -11.37
N GLU A 456 33.43 22.39 -10.72
CA GLU A 456 34.58 22.32 -9.81
C GLU A 456 35.92 22.45 -10.55
N GLU A 457 36.08 21.75 -11.69
CA GLU A 457 37.24 21.92 -12.58
C GLU A 457 37.40 23.39 -13.01
N PHE A 458 36.29 24.04 -13.40
CA PHE A 458 36.26 25.46 -13.74
C PHE A 458 36.72 26.35 -12.57
N LYS A 459 36.26 26.08 -11.34
CA LYS A 459 36.70 26.83 -10.14
C LYS A 459 38.19 26.65 -9.86
N SER A 460 38.72 25.44 -10.03
CA SER A 460 40.15 25.15 -9.87
C SER A 460 40.99 25.92 -10.88
N ILE A 461 40.62 25.88 -12.16
CA ILE A 461 41.36 26.58 -13.22
C ILE A 461 41.28 28.11 -13.03
N LEU A 462 40.13 28.62 -12.58
CA LEU A 462 40.01 30.04 -12.21
C LEU A 462 40.95 30.44 -11.07
N SER A 463 41.18 29.55 -10.09
CA SER A 463 42.13 29.78 -9.00
C SER A 463 43.57 29.86 -9.52
N ASP A 464 43.95 28.94 -10.42
CA ASP A 464 45.26 28.95 -11.06
C ASP A 464 45.49 30.24 -11.85
N ILE A 465 44.49 30.69 -12.63
CA ILE A 465 44.55 31.96 -13.35
C ILE A 465 44.64 33.16 -12.41
N HIS A 466 44.00 33.10 -11.24
CA HIS A 466 44.11 34.14 -10.21
C HIS A 466 45.56 34.23 -9.68
N VAL A 467 46.21 33.10 -9.40
CA VAL A 467 47.62 33.02 -8.98
C VAL A 467 48.55 33.55 -10.07
N ILE A 468 48.33 33.16 -11.33
CA ILE A 468 49.09 33.64 -12.50
C ILE A 468 48.95 35.17 -12.67
N ASN A 469 47.73 35.70 -12.59
CA ASN A 469 47.47 37.13 -12.70
C ASN A 469 48.05 37.92 -11.51
N LYS A 470 48.09 37.35 -10.30
CA LYS A 470 48.77 37.95 -9.14
C LYS A 470 50.28 38.08 -9.37
N LYS A 471 50.94 37.08 -9.97
CA LYS A 471 52.36 37.15 -10.37
C LYS A 471 52.58 38.20 -11.47
N LEU A 472 51.74 38.21 -12.52
CA LEU A 472 51.81 39.19 -13.62
C LEU A 472 51.51 40.65 -13.16
N GLY A 473 50.65 40.83 -12.17
CA GLY A 473 50.29 42.12 -11.59
C GLY A 473 51.32 42.70 -10.63
N SER A 474 52.13 41.86 -9.98
CA SER A 474 53.18 42.28 -9.04
C SER A 474 54.35 43.03 -9.69
N ASN A 475 54.56 42.84 -11.01
CA ASN A 475 55.70 43.41 -11.75
C ASN A 475 55.38 44.72 -12.50
N ARG A 476 54.24 45.36 -12.21
CA ARG A 476 53.88 46.65 -12.80
C ARG A 476 54.26 47.78 -11.81
N PRO A 477 55.20 48.68 -12.12
CA PRO A 477 55.53 49.77 -11.22
C PRO A 477 54.28 50.62 -11.01
N ARG A 478 53.85 50.79 -9.74
CA ARG A 478 52.77 51.68 -9.32
C ARG A 478 53.13 53.12 -9.72
N LYS A 479 52.81 53.53 -10.95
CA LYS A 479 52.73 54.95 -11.31
C LYS A 479 51.58 55.56 -10.51
N ARG A 480 51.93 56.30 -9.46
CA ARG A 480 51.03 57.25 -8.79
C ARG A 480 50.37 58.13 -9.86
N ARG A 481 49.08 57.93 -10.12
CA ARG A 481 48.29 58.90 -10.87
C ARG A 481 47.84 59.98 -9.90
N SER A 482 48.49 61.13 -10.03
CA SER A 482 48.04 62.41 -9.51
C SER A 482 46.67 62.78 -10.09
N ALA A 483 45.95 63.59 -9.33
CA ALA A 483 44.60 64.07 -9.54
C ALA A 483 44.32 64.61 -10.95
N SER A 484 43.34 64.01 -11.63
CA SER A 484 42.37 64.68 -12.52
C SER A 484 41.43 63.63 -13.12
N ASN A 485 40.27 63.42 -12.49
CA ASN A 485 39.00 63.06 -13.15
C ASN A 485 37.92 62.90 -12.07
N LYS A 486 37.35 64.05 -11.68
CA LYS A 486 36.09 64.12 -10.94
C LYS A 486 34.98 64.16 -11.99
N SER A 487 34.51 62.99 -12.42
CA SER A 487 33.31 62.89 -13.27
C SER A 487 32.73 61.47 -13.24
N SER A 488 32.16 61.08 -12.09
CA SER A 488 31.23 59.93 -11.98
C SER A 488 30.63 59.81 -10.58
N SER A 489 30.06 60.90 -10.06
CA SER A 489 29.18 60.85 -8.88
C SER A 489 27.88 61.58 -9.15
N SER A 490 27.04 61.01 -10.03
CA SER A 490 25.66 61.47 -10.22
C SER A 490 24.63 60.54 -9.57
N ASN A 491 25.00 59.31 -9.18
CA ASN A 491 24.07 58.38 -8.51
C ASN A 491 24.05 58.51 -6.98
N GLY A 492 25.10 59.05 -6.36
CA GLY A 492 25.14 59.26 -4.92
C GLY A 492 24.27 60.43 -4.45
N ASN A 493 24.20 61.51 -5.23
CA ASN A 493 23.37 62.68 -4.90
C ASN A 493 21.88 62.42 -5.14
N LYS A 494 21.51 61.69 -6.21
CA LYS A 494 20.10 61.36 -6.50
C LYS A 494 19.46 60.49 -5.42
N ASN A 495 20.17 59.46 -4.95
CA ASN A 495 19.64 58.61 -3.87
C ASN A 495 19.51 59.35 -2.54
N ARG A 496 20.33 60.39 -2.31
CA ARG A 496 20.24 61.20 -1.09
C ARG A 496 19.06 62.16 -1.14
N GLU A 497 18.83 62.82 -2.27
CA GLU A 497 17.66 63.68 -2.49
C GLU A 497 16.34 62.88 -2.48
N GLU A 498 16.32 61.67 -3.04
CA GLU A 498 15.15 60.78 -2.99
C GLU A 498 14.84 60.31 -1.56
N LYS A 499 15.87 60.04 -0.75
CA LYS A 499 15.69 59.65 0.66
C LYS A 499 15.17 60.82 1.52
N GLU A 500 15.71 62.03 1.35
CA GLU A 500 15.23 63.23 2.05
C GLU A 500 13.74 63.51 1.71
N ARG A 501 13.32 63.30 0.45
CA ARG A 501 11.90 63.41 0.07
C ARG A 501 11.02 62.33 0.68
N ALA A 502 11.51 61.10 0.80
CA ALA A 502 10.78 60.02 1.43
C ALA A 502 10.55 60.31 2.94
N GLU A 503 11.53 60.89 3.64
CA GLU A 503 11.38 61.33 5.04
C GLU A 503 10.34 62.47 5.19
N GLU A 504 10.32 63.45 4.29
CA GLU A 504 9.30 64.53 4.30
C GLU A 504 7.87 64.01 4.02
N ILE A 505 7.74 63.02 3.15
CA ILE A 505 6.47 62.35 2.83
C ILE A 505 5.97 61.57 4.05
N PHE A 506 6.87 60.90 4.77
CA PHE A 506 6.54 60.20 6.02
C PHE A 506 6.05 61.16 7.11
N ASP A 507 6.71 62.31 7.27
CA ASP A 507 6.28 63.32 8.23
C ASP A 507 4.90 63.91 7.89
N LYS A 508 4.58 64.09 6.60
CA LYS A 508 3.23 64.49 6.17
C LYS A 508 2.18 63.42 6.44
N PHE A 509 2.53 62.15 6.29
CA PHE A 509 1.64 61.03 6.63
C PHE A 509 1.30 61.03 8.13
N LYS A 510 2.33 61.21 8.98
CA LYS A 510 2.17 61.23 10.45
C LYS A 510 1.21 62.32 10.95
N HIS A 511 1.06 63.40 10.18
CA HIS A 511 0.14 64.50 10.47
C HIS A 511 -1.25 64.34 9.79
N GLY A 512 -1.57 63.15 9.26
CA GLY A 512 -2.88 62.82 8.71
C GLY A 512 -3.09 63.21 7.25
N GLY A 513 -2.01 63.50 6.50
CA GLY A 513 -2.07 63.74 5.07
C GLY A 513 -2.34 62.45 4.27
N LYS A 514 -3.13 62.53 3.19
CA LYS A 514 -3.35 61.40 2.28
C LYS A 514 -2.16 61.28 1.31
N LEU A 515 -1.58 60.09 1.19
CA LEU A 515 -0.51 59.79 0.22
C LEU A 515 -1.06 59.30 -1.10
N SER A 516 -0.34 59.62 -2.18
CA SER A 516 -0.52 59.01 -3.49
C SER A 516 0.24 57.69 -3.63
N THR A 517 -0.14 56.87 -4.62
CA THR A 517 0.44 55.53 -4.86
C THR A 517 1.94 55.60 -5.19
N GLU A 518 2.40 56.67 -5.84
CA GLU A 518 3.81 56.89 -6.15
C GLU A 518 4.63 57.24 -4.89
N GLU A 519 4.03 57.97 -3.95
CA GLU A 519 4.67 58.35 -2.68
C GLU A 519 4.81 57.15 -1.73
N LEU A 520 3.83 56.23 -1.74
CA LEU A 520 3.90 54.95 -1.00
C LEU A 520 5.02 54.04 -1.51
N LEU A 521 5.18 53.93 -2.83
CA LEU A 521 6.27 53.15 -3.43
C LEU A 521 7.65 53.73 -3.11
N LEU A 522 7.75 55.05 -2.95
CA LEU A 522 8.99 55.73 -2.57
C LEU A 522 9.40 55.42 -1.11
N LEU A 523 8.43 55.36 -0.18
CA LEU A 523 8.67 54.95 1.21
C LEU A 523 9.14 53.49 1.29
N GLN A 524 8.49 52.59 0.55
CA GLN A 524 8.82 51.17 0.50
C GLN A 524 10.22 50.93 -0.08
N LYS A 525 10.62 51.68 -1.12
CA LYS A 525 11.95 51.58 -1.75
C LYS A 525 13.10 51.90 -0.78
N TYR A 526 12.86 52.73 0.24
CA TYR A 526 13.89 53.17 1.19
C TYR A 526 13.70 52.60 2.61
N ASN A 527 12.78 51.66 2.82
CA ASN A 527 12.46 51.04 4.13
C ASN A 527 12.28 52.06 5.27
N ILE A 528 11.53 53.12 5.00
CA ILE A 528 11.15 54.11 6.02
C ILE A 528 9.79 53.69 6.57
N ASN A 529 9.79 53.11 7.77
CA ASN A 529 8.61 52.56 8.47
C ASN A 529 7.96 53.56 9.42
#